data_AF-A0A5N6JLJ1-F1
#
_entry.id   AF-A0A5N6JLJ1-F1
#
_cell.length_a   1.000
_cell.length_b   1.000
_cell.length_c   1.000
_cell.angle_alpha   90.00
_cell.angle_beta   90.00
_cell.angle_gamma   90.00
#
_symmetry.space_group_name_H-M   'P 1'
#
loop_
_entity.id
_entity.type
_entity.pdbx_description
1 polymer ?
#
loop_
_entity_poly.entity_id
_entity_poly.type
_entity_poly.pdbx_seq_one_letter_code
_entity_poly.pdbx_strand_id
1 'polypeptide(L)'
;MSASHGGNGVNGTNGIMLTNGSTAISPENSKMVNGTNEKKPNIFRRIIRRPKKTQQPKIAGTIVATPAEINEATARLFARLEERYADSFRAQGFEADRPFIPRKFETQRALYQWALPGSTTPSYPPHLKWIPLDDRVGLLKIFNLRRFVDVSKEDKNIGTEPSIGHRKDWYCDAVFAQQYFTGPNPSSIALAGQTWLEGFKKAAFDQGNKEMHSLLETFSSNSFYIQDCSFFREWAGASPDSVLKSDNGKRFGCASVTLLHLNADGDLHPLAIVLDYKISMENSVTIFNKRINPKDPKENEHEDWPWRYAKMCSLISDWTRHELTLHLNDCHFVEEASAVAAYRSFPSDHIVYMILEPHWFKTLSLNAAARATLVPQVVNKINGFSEQQTYQYLLSSYKNFNWTGSYVPTSLITRGFPLTSLNDKRDRRFHNYAYGRNMSMLWPILFEFVSSMLATYLYQ
;
A
#
# COMPACT_ATOMS: atom_id res chain seq x y z
N MET A 1 31.13 28.76 45.33
CA MET A 1 31.21 30.22 45.14
C MET A 1 30.17 30.56 44.09
N SER A 2 28.95 30.99 44.47
CA SER A 2 28.57 32.38 44.76
C SER A 2 28.85 33.31 43.57
N ALA A 3 27.95 34.17 43.07
CA ALA A 3 26.58 34.48 43.44
C ALA A 3 25.97 35.39 42.35
N SER A 4 24.63 35.46 42.38
CA SER A 4 23.78 36.65 42.22
C SER A 4 24.06 37.71 41.15
N HIS A 5 23.02 38.04 40.39
CA HIS A 5 22.51 39.41 40.27
C HIS A 5 21.01 39.42 40.63
N GLY A 6 20.67 40.13 41.72
CA GLY A 6 19.32 40.69 41.94
C GLY A 6 19.16 41.97 41.11
N GLY A 7 18.00 42.62 40.96
CA GLY A 7 16.73 42.59 41.69
C GLY A 7 16.20 44.04 41.75
N ASN A 8 14.88 44.21 41.64
CA ASN A 8 14.00 45.39 41.89
C ASN A 8 13.13 45.75 40.67
N GLY A 9 11.81 45.95 40.75
CA GLY A 9 10.91 45.95 41.90
C GLY A 9 9.42 45.93 41.49
N VAL A 10 8.66 45.13 42.24
CA VAL A 10 7.33 45.35 42.88
C VAL A 10 6.44 46.52 42.39
N ASN A 11 5.24 46.23 41.86
CA ASN A 11 3.93 46.42 42.54
C ASN A 11 2.73 46.25 41.57
N GLY A 12 1.64 45.62 42.03
CA GLY A 12 0.32 45.78 41.40
C GLY A 12 -0.57 44.54 41.35
N THR A 13 -1.13 44.16 42.49
CA THR A 13 -2.24 43.21 42.68
C THR A 13 -3.53 43.60 41.94
N ASN A 14 -4.27 42.62 41.40
CA ASN A 14 -5.67 42.33 41.76
C ASN A 14 -6.21 41.14 40.94
N GLY A 15 -6.59 40.06 41.65
CA GLY A 15 -7.44 38.99 41.12
C GLY A 15 -8.93 39.37 41.19
N ILE A 16 -9.80 38.34 41.14
CA ILE A 16 -11.29 38.32 41.22
C ILE A 16 -11.93 38.15 39.82
N MET A 17 -12.92 37.27 39.54
CA MET A 17 -13.74 36.29 40.29
C MET A 17 -14.31 35.28 39.29
N LEU A 18 -14.53 34.04 39.75
CA LEU A 18 -15.54 33.13 39.21
C LEU A 18 -16.87 33.42 39.92
N THR A 19 -17.98 33.54 39.17
CA THR A 19 -19.33 33.53 39.74
C THR A 19 -20.25 32.58 38.97
N ASN A 20 -20.77 31.60 39.71
CA ASN A 20 -21.98 30.85 39.40
C ASN A 20 -23.20 31.77 39.43
N GLY A 21 -24.14 31.58 38.50
CA GLY A 21 -25.44 32.24 38.50
C GLY A 21 -26.55 31.26 38.16
N SER A 22 -27.13 30.66 39.20
CA SER A 22 -28.43 30.00 39.20
C SER A 22 -29.54 31.04 39.40
N THR A 23 -30.61 30.97 38.62
CA THR A 23 -31.91 31.53 39.01
C THR A 23 -33.03 30.63 38.50
N ALA A 24 -33.82 30.14 39.44
CA ALA A 24 -35.12 29.49 39.24
C ALA A 24 -36.22 30.38 39.85
N ILE A 25 -37.48 29.95 39.63
CA ILE A 25 -38.78 30.36 40.21
C ILE A 25 -39.57 31.36 39.33
N SER A 26 -40.88 31.25 39.02
CA SER A 26 -41.92 30.19 39.02
C SER A 26 -43.22 30.81 38.36
N PRO A 27 -44.48 30.35 38.53
CA PRO A 27 -45.39 29.93 37.43
C PRO A 27 -46.68 30.78 37.28
N GLU A 28 -47.48 30.54 36.23
CA GLU A 28 -48.96 30.37 36.29
C GLU A 28 -49.67 30.39 34.90
N ASN A 29 -50.60 29.42 34.72
CA ASN A 29 -51.94 29.46 34.11
C ASN A 29 -52.17 30.19 32.76
N SER A 30 -52.94 29.73 31.77
CA SER A 30 -53.93 28.66 31.62
C SER A 30 -54.41 28.63 30.15
N LYS A 31 -54.79 27.45 29.64
CA LYS A 31 -56.06 27.14 28.94
C LYS A 31 -55.91 25.99 27.93
N MET A 32 -56.66 24.93 28.21
CA MET A 32 -57.04 23.88 27.27
C MET A 32 -57.98 24.43 26.20
N VAL A 33 -57.82 23.97 24.95
CA VAL A 33 -58.92 23.81 24.00
C VAL A 33 -58.84 22.42 23.40
N ASN A 34 -59.96 21.71 23.46
CA ASN A 34 -60.18 20.33 23.08
C ASN A 34 -60.13 20.09 21.55
N GLY A 35 -59.65 18.89 21.19
CA GLY A 35 -60.29 18.00 20.22
C GLY A 35 -59.97 18.20 18.74
N THR A 36 -59.20 17.30 18.15
CA THR A 36 -59.74 16.19 17.32
C THR A 36 -58.63 15.40 16.61
N ASN A 37 -58.78 14.07 16.66
CA ASN A 37 -58.19 13.02 15.83
C ASN A 37 -56.68 12.74 15.92
N GLU A 38 -56.40 11.67 16.66
CA GLU A 38 -55.22 10.82 16.51
C GLU A 38 -54.94 10.48 15.03
N LYS A 39 -53.71 10.78 14.58
CA LYS A 39 -53.01 9.99 13.59
C LYS A 39 -51.61 9.73 14.11
N LYS A 40 -51.30 8.46 14.36
CA LYS A 40 -49.94 7.96 14.64
C LYS A 40 -48.95 8.58 13.62
N PRO A 41 -47.84 9.21 14.04
CA PRO A 41 -46.87 9.70 13.09
C PRO A 41 -46.19 8.50 12.43
N ASN A 42 -46.47 8.30 11.14
CA ASN A 42 -45.68 7.46 10.25
C ASN A 42 -44.23 8.01 10.24
N ILE A 43 -43.32 7.32 10.92
CA ILE A 43 -41.88 7.67 10.99
C ILE A 43 -41.18 7.49 9.62
N PHE A 44 -41.85 6.93 8.62
CA PHE A 44 -41.36 6.80 7.25
C PHE A 44 -41.86 7.91 6.32
N ARG A 45 -41.41 9.15 6.51
CA ARG A 45 -41.33 10.17 5.44
C ARG A 45 -40.48 11.37 5.88
N ARG A 46 -39.20 11.14 6.17
CA ARG A 46 -38.23 12.24 6.11
C ARG A 46 -37.92 12.50 4.64
N ILE A 47 -38.57 13.54 4.12
CA ILE A 47 -38.38 14.09 2.78
C ILE A 47 -36.88 14.30 2.55
N ILE A 48 -36.29 13.48 1.70
CA ILE A 48 -34.99 13.73 1.09
C ILE A 48 -35.18 14.99 0.23
N ARG A 49 -34.82 16.16 0.77
CA ARG A 49 -34.69 17.38 -0.03
C ARG A 49 -33.57 17.14 -1.04
N ARG A 50 -33.93 16.95 -2.31
CA ARG A 50 -32.99 17.07 -3.44
C ARG A 50 -32.26 18.41 -3.31
N PRO A 51 -30.93 18.49 -3.43
CA PRO A 51 -30.26 19.77 -3.49
C PRO A 51 -30.71 20.48 -4.76
N LYS A 52 -31.17 21.74 -4.65
CA LYS A 52 -31.44 22.59 -5.81
C LYS A 52 -30.18 22.69 -6.68
N LYS A 53 -30.30 22.32 -7.95
CA LYS A 53 -29.30 22.59 -9.01
C LYS A 53 -29.30 24.09 -9.30
N THR A 54 -28.55 24.88 -8.55
CA THR A 54 -28.12 26.24 -8.95
C THR A 54 -27.05 26.75 -7.97
N GLN A 55 -25.85 26.22 -8.06
CA GLN A 55 -24.65 26.95 -7.66
C GLN A 55 -23.52 26.48 -8.57
N GLN A 56 -23.07 27.35 -9.46
CA GLN A 56 -21.82 27.15 -10.19
C GLN A 56 -20.70 26.89 -9.17
N PRO A 57 -19.73 26.00 -9.47
CA PRO A 57 -18.59 25.80 -8.59
C PRO A 57 -17.88 27.16 -8.42
N LYS A 58 -17.88 27.69 -7.19
CA LYS A 58 -17.06 28.86 -6.86
C LYS A 58 -15.60 28.46 -7.08
N ILE A 59 -14.89 29.29 -7.83
CA ILE A 59 -13.46 29.16 -8.16
C ILE A 59 -12.69 28.76 -6.89
N ALA A 60 -11.91 27.69 -6.99
CA ALA A 60 -11.06 27.19 -5.93
C ALA A 60 -10.13 28.31 -5.46
N GLY A 61 -10.28 28.74 -4.21
CA GLY A 61 -9.27 29.58 -3.58
C GLY A 61 -7.99 28.77 -3.38
N THR A 62 -6.84 29.38 -3.59
CA THR A 62 -5.54 28.81 -3.21
C THR A 62 -5.55 28.57 -1.70
N ILE A 63 -5.51 27.32 -1.26
CA ILE A 63 -5.27 27.00 0.15
C ILE A 63 -3.78 27.23 0.40
N VAL A 64 -3.47 28.13 1.32
CA VAL A 64 -2.13 28.23 1.92
C VAL A 64 -2.16 27.30 3.14
N ALA A 65 -1.55 26.13 3.00
CA ALA A 65 -1.37 25.15 4.07
C ALA A 65 0.02 24.53 3.93
N THR A 66 0.60 24.13 5.06
CA THR A 66 1.86 23.40 5.11
C THR A 66 1.69 21.98 4.54
N PRO A 67 2.76 21.34 4.05
CA PRO A 67 2.71 19.94 3.62
C PRO A 67 2.17 18.99 4.70
N ALA A 68 2.48 19.25 5.98
CA ALA A 68 1.97 18.47 7.11
C ALA A 68 0.44 18.58 7.24
N GLU A 69 -0.10 19.80 7.19
CA GLU A 69 -1.55 20.04 7.24
C GLU A 69 -2.27 19.41 6.03
N ILE A 70 -1.66 19.45 4.84
CA ILE A 70 -2.21 18.79 3.64
C ILE A 70 -2.22 17.26 3.83
N ASN A 71 -1.14 16.68 4.34
CA ASN A 71 -1.03 15.24 4.59
C ASN A 71 -2.06 14.77 5.62
N GLU A 72 -2.16 15.47 6.75
CA GLU A 72 -3.13 15.16 7.81
C GLU A 72 -4.56 15.26 7.28
N ALA A 73 -4.89 16.35 6.59
CA ALA A 73 -6.23 16.54 6.05
C ALA A 73 -6.58 15.50 4.98
N THR A 74 -5.60 15.08 4.16
CA THR A 74 -5.75 14.00 3.19
C THR A 74 -6.01 12.67 3.90
N ALA A 75 -5.22 12.31 4.91
CA ALA A 75 -5.42 11.10 5.69
C ALA A 75 -6.80 11.05 6.35
N ARG A 76 -7.24 12.16 6.97
CA ARG A 76 -8.58 12.28 7.56
C ARG A 76 -9.70 12.16 6.52
N LEU A 77 -9.50 12.66 5.30
CA LEU A 77 -10.47 12.52 4.21
C LEU A 77 -10.61 11.05 3.79
N PHE A 78 -9.50 10.33 3.63
CA PHE A 78 -9.53 8.90 3.30
C PHE A 78 -10.18 8.07 4.40
N ALA A 79 -9.85 8.30 5.68
CA ALA A 79 -10.48 7.61 6.80
C ALA A 79 -12.02 7.76 6.82
N ARG A 80 -12.52 8.97 6.56
CA ARG A 80 -13.99 9.20 6.45
C ARG A 80 -14.61 8.55 5.23
N LEU A 81 -13.86 8.39 4.13
CA LEU A 81 -14.33 7.67 2.98
C LEU A 81 -14.46 6.18 3.31
N GLU A 82 -13.42 5.59 3.88
CA GLU A 82 -13.43 4.19 4.33
C GLU A 82 -14.60 3.89 5.28
N GLU A 83 -14.85 4.76 6.27
CA GLU A 83 -15.99 4.63 7.19
C GLU A 83 -17.34 4.62 6.45
N ARG A 84 -17.51 5.50 5.45
CA ARG A 84 -18.75 5.53 4.65
C ARG A 84 -18.94 4.26 3.82
N TYR A 85 -17.86 3.72 3.24
CA TYR A 85 -17.93 2.45 2.52
C TYR A 85 -18.29 1.33 3.49
N ALA A 86 -17.67 1.26 4.67
CA ALA A 86 -18.00 0.28 5.70
C ALA A 86 -19.48 0.37 6.13
N ASP A 87 -19.98 1.57 6.43
CA ASP A 87 -21.39 1.80 6.80
C ASP A 87 -22.35 1.38 5.68
N SER A 88 -22.00 1.68 4.43
CA SER A 88 -22.83 1.30 3.29
C SER A 88 -22.82 -0.21 3.07
N PHE A 89 -21.68 -0.89 3.24
CA PHE A 89 -21.60 -2.34 3.15
C PHE A 89 -22.48 -2.98 4.23
N ARG A 90 -22.37 -2.51 5.48
CA ARG A 90 -23.21 -2.94 6.60
C ARG A 90 -24.70 -2.76 6.31
N ALA A 91 -25.10 -1.59 5.79
CA ALA A 91 -26.50 -1.30 5.47
C ALA A 91 -27.07 -2.22 4.37
N GLN A 92 -26.23 -2.73 3.47
CA GLN A 92 -26.61 -3.69 2.43
C GLN A 92 -26.50 -5.15 2.88
N GLY A 93 -26.09 -5.38 4.13
CA GLY A 93 -25.90 -6.70 4.70
C GLY A 93 -24.61 -7.38 4.24
N PHE A 94 -23.65 -6.66 3.67
CA PHE A 94 -22.26 -7.11 3.60
C PHE A 94 -21.56 -6.76 4.91
N GLU A 95 -20.60 -7.57 5.36
CA GLU A 95 -19.72 -7.22 6.52
C GLU A 95 -20.51 -6.70 7.75
N ALA A 96 -21.69 -7.28 8.03
CA ALA A 96 -22.60 -6.79 9.06
C ALA A 96 -22.01 -6.90 10.48
N ASP A 97 -22.35 -5.95 11.36
CA ASP A 97 -21.89 -5.98 12.76
C ASP A 97 -22.42 -7.21 13.50
N ARG A 98 -21.59 -7.78 14.38
CA ARG A 98 -21.95 -8.90 15.26
C ARG A 98 -23.00 -8.46 16.30
N PRO A 99 -23.93 -9.35 16.73
CA PRO A 99 -23.89 -10.81 16.58
C PRO A 99 -24.36 -11.33 15.22
N PHE A 100 -23.62 -12.31 14.70
CA PHE A 100 -23.84 -13.01 13.44
C PHE A 100 -25.19 -13.73 13.46
N ILE A 101 -26.16 -13.28 12.64
CA ILE A 101 -27.35 -14.06 12.34
C ILE A 101 -27.00 -14.89 11.09
N PRO A 102 -26.89 -16.22 11.19
CA PRO A 102 -26.57 -17.07 10.06
C PRO A 102 -27.58 -16.83 8.93
N ARG A 103 -27.05 -16.51 7.75
CA ARG A 103 -27.88 -16.29 6.57
C ARG A 103 -28.07 -17.62 5.85
N LYS A 104 -29.28 -17.85 5.31
CA LYS A 104 -29.50 -18.93 4.35
C LYS A 104 -28.50 -18.83 3.19
N PHE A 105 -27.88 -19.95 2.84
CA PHE A 105 -26.81 -20.00 1.87
C PHE A 105 -27.22 -19.42 0.51
N GLU A 106 -28.46 -19.63 0.06
CA GLU A 106 -28.98 -19.09 -1.19
C GLU A 106 -29.03 -17.56 -1.15
N THR A 107 -29.44 -16.97 -0.03
CA THR A 107 -29.46 -15.51 0.16
C THR A 107 -28.05 -14.93 0.27
N GLN A 108 -27.10 -15.68 0.86
CA GLN A 108 -25.69 -15.30 0.86
C GLN A 108 -25.15 -15.28 -0.57
N ARG A 109 -25.26 -16.40 -1.28
CA ARG A 109 -24.81 -16.55 -2.67
C ARG A 109 -25.47 -15.54 -3.61
N ALA A 110 -26.72 -15.17 -3.38
CA ALA A 110 -27.42 -14.14 -4.14
C ALA A 110 -26.89 -12.72 -3.86
N LEU A 111 -26.43 -12.43 -2.64
CA LEU A 111 -25.88 -11.13 -2.28
C LEU A 111 -24.49 -10.91 -2.91
N TYR A 112 -23.59 -11.89 -2.80
CA TYR A 112 -22.22 -11.76 -3.30
C TYR A 112 -22.18 -12.11 -4.78
N GLN A 113 -22.22 -11.13 -5.67
CA GLN A 113 -22.11 -11.33 -7.13
C GLN A 113 -20.76 -10.88 -7.67
N TRP A 114 -20.37 -11.38 -8.85
CA TRP A 114 -19.09 -11.08 -9.49
C TRP A 114 -19.17 -9.90 -10.47
N ALA A 115 -18.26 -8.94 -10.32
CA ALA A 115 -17.93 -7.97 -11.36
C ALA A 115 -16.71 -8.53 -12.09
N LEU A 116 -16.87 -8.86 -13.37
CA LEU A 116 -15.80 -9.43 -14.19
C LEU A 116 -14.98 -8.31 -14.86
N PRO A 117 -13.72 -8.57 -15.26
CA PRO A 117 -12.95 -7.63 -16.08
C PRO A 117 -13.77 -7.16 -17.29
N GLY A 118 -13.74 -5.85 -17.56
CA GLY A 118 -14.54 -5.18 -18.59
C GLY A 118 -15.95 -4.78 -18.16
N SER A 119 -16.40 -5.14 -16.95
CA SER A 119 -17.72 -4.71 -16.44
C SER A 119 -17.74 -3.28 -15.89
N THR A 120 -16.58 -2.67 -15.68
CA THR A 120 -16.40 -1.27 -15.28
C THR A 120 -15.42 -0.57 -16.22
N THR A 121 -15.54 0.76 -16.31
CA THR A 121 -14.55 1.60 -17.00
C THR A 121 -14.02 2.63 -16.02
N PRO A 122 -12.71 2.60 -15.68
CA PRO A 122 -11.70 1.61 -16.09
C PRO A 122 -11.92 0.20 -15.51
N SER A 123 -11.29 -0.81 -16.12
CA SER A 123 -11.46 -2.22 -15.76
C SER A 123 -10.55 -2.65 -14.61
N TYR A 124 -11.09 -3.43 -13.67
CA TYR A 124 -10.36 -4.08 -12.58
C TYR A 124 -10.41 -5.61 -12.71
N PRO A 125 -9.55 -6.34 -11.98
CA PRO A 125 -9.70 -7.78 -11.79
C PRO A 125 -11.09 -8.19 -11.24
N PRO A 126 -11.45 -9.48 -11.28
CA PRO A 126 -12.70 -9.96 -10.69
C PRO A 126 -12.86 -9.51 -9.23
N HIS A 127 -14.00 -8.89 -8.91
CA HIS A 127 -14.26 -8.34 -7.57
C HIS A 127 -15.75 -8.39 -7.23
N LEU A 128 -16.14 -7.93 -6.04
CA LEU A 128 -17.54 -7.87 -5.64
C LEU A 128 -18.33 -6.90 -6.54
N LYS A 129 -19.39 -7.40 -7.19
CA LYS A 129 -20.34 -6.62 -7.99
C LYS A 129 -21.25 -5.81 -7.07
N TRP A 130 -20.72 -4.71 -6.58
CA TRP A 130 -21.52 -3.73 -5.87
C TRP A 130 -20.94 -2.33 -6.03
N ILE A 131 -21.82 -1.37 -6.29
CA ILE A 131 -21.51 0.06 -6.40
C ILE A 131 -22.42 0.78 -5.40
N PRO A 132 -21.90 1.59 -4.47
CA PRO A 132 -22.73 2.39 -3.58
C PRO A 132 -23.75 3.23 -4.34
N LEU A 133 -25.00 3.28 -3.86
CA LEU A 133 -26.08 4.08 -4.45
C LEU A 133 -25.76 5.59 -4.50
N ASP A 134 -24.82 6.07 -3.67
CA ASP A 134 -24.43 7.48 -3.55
C ASP A 134 -23.41 7.96 -4.61
N ASP A 135 -22.90 7.08 -5.47
CA ASP A 135 -21.99 7.45 -6.57
C ASP A 135 -22.65 8.26 -7.70
N ARG A 136 -23.96 8.58 -7.59
CA ARG A 136 -24.63 9.58 -8.45
C ARG A 136 -24.33 11.02 -8.03
N VAL A 137 -23.64 11.24 -6.92
CA VAL A 137 -23.18 12.56 -6.50
C VAL A 137 -21.72 12.68 -6.89
N GLY A 138 -21.44 13.40 -8.00
CA GLY A 138 -20.10 13.48 -8.57
C GLY A 138 -19.00 13.70 -7.53
N LEU A 139 -17.96 12.88 -7.58
CA LEU A 139 -16.79 12.85 -6.70
C LEU A 139 -16.15 14.23 -6.46
N LEU A 140 -16.34 15.19 -7.37
CA LEU A 140 -15.97 16.61 -7.19
C LEU A 140 -16.68 17.32 -6.01
N LYS A 141 -17.83 16.82 -5.55
CA LYS A 141 -18.50 17.29 -4.32
C LYS A 141 -17.87 16.71 -3.04
N ILE A 142 -17.15 15.60 -3.15
CA ILE A 142 -16.42 14.96 -2.05
C ILE A 142 -15.10 15.69 -1.80
N PHE A 143 -14.40 16.07 -2.87
CA PHE A 143 -13.21 16.96 -2.83
C PHE A 143 -13.55 18.45 -2.68
N ASN A 144 -14.74 18.80 -2.19
CA ASN A 144 -15.10 20.19 -1.96
C ASN A 144 -14.35 20.72 -0.73
N LEU A 145 -13.40 21.62 -0.96
CA LEU A 145 -12.48 22.23 0.00
C LEU A 145 -13.14 22.73 1.30
N ARG A 146 -14.45 23.03 1.33
CA ARG A 146 -15.15 23.44 2.56
C ARG A 146 -15.29 22.36 3.64
N ARG A 147 -15.11 21.07 3.33
CA ARG A 147 -15.06 20.00 4.34
C ARG A 147 -13.71 19.86 5.05
N PHE A 148 -12.71 20.65 4.66
CA PHE A 148 -11.44 20.77 5.37
C PHE A 148 -11.55 21.61 6.66
N VAL A 149 -12.67 22.30 6.92
CA VAL A 149 -12.75 23.31 7.99
C VAL A 149 -13.33 22.75 9.31
N ASP A 150 -13.89 21.53 9.31
CA ASP A 150 -14.48 20.88 10.51
C ASP A 150 -13.58 19.80 11.14
N VAL A 151 -12.28 19.80 10.82
CA VAL A 151 -11.30 18.85 11.36
C VAL A 151 -10.63 19.45 12.59
N SER A 152 -11.21 19.21 13.77
CA SER A 152 -10.46 19.35 15.02
C SER A 152 -10.66 18.11 15.88
N LYS A 153 -9.51 17.60 16.37
CA LYS A 153 -9.32 16.61 17.44
C LYS A 153 -9.57 15.15 17.08
N GLU A 154 -8.56 14.56 16.45
CA GLU A 154 -8.13 13.20 16.83
C GLU A 154 -6.65 13.09 16.42
N ASP A 155 -5.76 13.20 17.40
CA ASP A 155 -4.31 13.07 17.21
C ASP A 155 -3.97 11.58 17.17
N LYS A 156 -3.82 11.04 15.97
CA LYS A 156 -2.99 9.85 15.74
C LYS A 156 -1.72 10.34 15.06
N ASN A 157 -0.56 9.75 15.41
CA ASN A 157 0.81 10.08 14.97
C ASN A 157 1.03 10.02 13.44
N ILE A 158 0.18 10.65 12.66
CA ILE A 158 0.19 10.67 11.20
C ILE A 158 1.26 11.71 10.81
N GLY A 159 2.42 11.22 10.36
CA GLY A 159 3.50 12.06 9.85
C GLY A 159 4.54 12.51 10.88
N THR A 160 4.46 12.07 12.13
CA THR A 160 5.45 12.37 13.19
C THR A 160 6.43 11.22 13.45
N GLU A 161 6.17 10.03 12.92
CA GLU A 161 7.05 8.87 13.08
C GLU A 161 8.36 9.01 12.29
N PRO A 162 9.49 8.51 12.83
CA PRO A 162 10.76 8.50 12.10
C PRO A 162 10.64 7.76 10.77
N SER A 163 11.07 8.40 9.68
CA SER A 163 11.17 7.77 8.36
C SER A 163 12.62 7.54 7.96
N ILE A 164 12.85 6.68 6.95
CA ILE A 164 14.17 6.49 6.36
C ILE A 164 14.79 7.82 5.88
N GLY A 165 13.94 8.78 5.46
CA GLY A 165 14.35 10.11 5.04
C GLY A 165 14.90 11.00 6.16
N HIS A 166 14.71 10.63 7.43
CA HIS A 166 15.30 11.35 8.57
C HIS A 166 16.74 10.91 8.88
N ARG A 167 17.22 9.81 8.28
CA ARG A 167 18.59 9.35 8.44
C ARG A 167 19.55 10.26 7.66
N LYS A 168 20.74 10.55 8.17
CA LYS A 168 21.76 11.33 7.43
C LYS A 168 22.38 10.55 6.26
N ASP A 169 22.31 9.23 6.31
CA ASP A 169 22.92 8.26 5.39
C ASP A 169 21.88 7.51 4.55
N TRP A 170 20.65 8.03 4.42
CA TRP A 170 19.54 7.36 3.72
C TRP A 170 19.88 6.98 2.27
N TYR A 171 20.77 7.73 1.64
CA TYR A 171 21.20 7.53 0.27
C TYR A 171 22.27 6.44 0.12
N CYS A 172 22.83 5.93 1.21
CA CYS A 172 23.97 5.02 1.13
C CYS A 172 23.58 3.64 0.57
N ASP A 173 24.52 2.94 -0.05
CA ASP A 173 24.35 1.64 -0.70
C ASP A 173 23.78 0.58 0.25
N ALA A 174 24.28 0.56 1.49
CA ALA A 174 23.79 -0.35 2.52
C ALA A 174 22.31 -0.12 2.83
N VAL A 175 21.90 1.15 2.97
CA VAL A 175 20.50 1.51 3.28
C VAL A 175 19.59 1.26 2.08
N PHE A 176 20.07 1.53 0.87
CA PHE A 176 19.36 1.22 -0.37
C PHE A 176 19.12 -0.30 -0.52
N ALA A 177 20.18 -1.11 -0.45
CA ALA A 177 20.07 -2.55 -0.67
C ALA A 177 19.27 -3.25 0.43
N GLN A 178 19.40 -2.82 1.69
CA GLN A 178 18.68 -3.40 2.81
C GLN A 178 17.15 -3.30 2.68
N GLN A 179 16.63 -2.33 1.91
CA GLN A 179 15.18 -2.24 1.64
C GLN A 179 14.64 -3.46 0.89
N TYR A 180 15.44 -4.17 0.09
CA TYR A 180 15.02 -5.42 -0.55
C TYR A 180 14.86 -6.59 0.42
N PHE A 181 15.36 -6.46 1.65
CA PHE A 181 15.26 -7.47 2.70
C PHE A 181 14.26 -7.10 3.81
N THR A 182 14.12 -5.81 4.10
CA THR A 182 13.32 -5.33 5.24
C THR A 182 12.47 -4.11 4.95
N GLY A 183 12.46 -3.62 3.71
CA GLY A 183 11.57 -2.56 3.25
C GLY A 183 10.16 -3.07 2.93
N PRO A 184 9.34 -2.26 2.27
CA PRO A 184 7.95 -2.59 1.96
C PRO A 184 7.80 -3.71 0.90
N ASN A 185 8.84 -3.92 0.07
CA ASN A 185 8.91 -5.00 -0.91
C ASN A 185 10.06 -5.97 -0.62
N PRO A 186 9.95 -6.82 0.42
CA PRO A 186 11.01 -7.73 0.80
C PRO A 186 10.89 -9.11 0.13
N SER A 187 9.87 -9.33 -0.71
CA SER A 187 9.48 -10.65 -1.21
C SER A 187 9.67 -10.85 -2.71
N SER A 188 10.25 -9.86 -3.42
CA SER A 188 10.43 -9.94 -4.87
C SER A 188 11.87 -10.11 -5.36
N ILE A 189 12.87 -9.77 -4.54
CA ILE A 189 14.27 -10.06 -4.84
C ILE A 189 14.50 -11.57 -4.96
N ALA A 190 15.26 -11.98 -5.97
CA ALA A 190 15.52 -13.39 -6.27
C ALA A 190 16.97 -13.63 -6.69
N LEU A 191 17.42 -14.88 -6.71
CA LEU A 191 18.73 -15.25 -7.24
C LEU A 191 18.84 -14.84 -8.72
N ALA A 192 19.97 -14.27 -9.09
CA ALA A 192 20.22 -13.84 -10.46
C ALA A 192 20.37 -15.06 -11.37
N GLY A 193 19.53 -15.13 -12.40
CA GLY A 193 19.62 -16.16 -13.44
C GLY A 193 20.84 -15.95 -14.36
N GLN A 194 21.26 -17.03 -15.03
CA GLN A 194 22.44 -17.03 -15.89
C GLN A 194 22.40 -15.97 -17.00
N THR A 195 21.24 -15.78 -17.64
CA THR A 195 21.05 -14.75 -18.69
C THR A 195 21.35 -13.34 -18.18
N TRP A 196 20.92 -13.02 -16.96
CA TRP A 196 21.20 -11.72 -16.37
C TRP A 196 22.69 -11.56 -16.04
N LEU A 197 23.31 -12.59 -15.47
CA LEU A 197 24.74 -12.58 -15.16
C LEU A 197 25.59 -12.39 -16.42
N GLU A 198 25.28 -13.10 -17.50
CA GLU A 198 25.95 -12.95 -18.80
C GLU A 198 25.75 -11.54 -19.39
N GLY A 199 24.54 -10.98 -19.30
CA GLY A 199 24.26 -9.62 -19.73
C GLY A 199 25.09 -8.58 -18.98
N PHE A 200 25.16 -8.68 -17.65
CA PHE A 200 25.98 -7.76 -16.84
C PHE A 200 27.49 -7.96 -17.06
N LYS A 201 27.96 -9.20 -17.25
CA LYS A 201 29.35 -9.49 -17.61
C LYS A 201 29.73 -8.82 -18.93
N LYS A 202 28.91 -9.00 -19.96
CA LYS A 202 29.10 -8.39 -21.26
C LYS A 202 29.07 -6.86 -21.17
N ALA A 203 28.08 -6.28 -20.48
CA ALA A 203 28.00 -4.84 -20.28
C ALA A 203 29.22 -4.27 -19.52
N ALA A 204 29.74 -4.98 -18.52
CA ALA A 204 30.96 -4.58 -17.81
C ALA A 204 32.18 -4.62 -18.73
N PHE A 205 32.32 -5.68 -19.54
CA PHE A 205 33.37 -5.81 -20.55
C PHE A 205 33.32 -4.70 -21.60
N ASP A 206 32.15 -4.45 -22.18
CA ASP A 206 31.93 -3.43 -23.22
C ASP A 206 32.21 -2.01 -22.70
N GLN A 207 31.95 -1.74 -21.42
CA GLN A 207 32.28 -0.46 -20.76
C GLN A 207 33.74 -0.38 -20.29
N GLY A 208 34.55 -1.41 -20.48
CA GLY A 208 35.94 -1.46 -19.99
C GLY A 208 36.08 -1.58 -18.47
N ASN A 209 35.01 -1.94 -17.76
CA ASN A 209 35.01 -2.11 -16.30
C ASN A 209 35.57 -3.48 -15.92
N LYS A 210 36.91 -3.58 -15.96
CA LYS A 210 37.66 -4.83 -15.72
C LYS A 210 37.42 -5.41 -14.33
N GLU A 211 37.30 -4.54 -13.32
CA GLU A 211 37.11 -4.96 -11.94
C GLU A 211 35.73 -5.62 -11.75
N MET A 212 34.67 -4.97 -12.22
CA MET A 212 33.32 -5.56 -12.16
C MET A 212 33.22 -6.83 -13.00
N HIS A 213 33.79 -6.83 -14.22
CA HIS A 213 33.79 -8.04 -15.06
C HIS A 213 34.50 -9.20 -14.36
N SER A 214 35.67 -8.96 -13.76
CA SER A 214 36.42 -9.98 -13.00
C SER A 214 35.64 -10.48 -11.78
N LEU A 215 34.96 -9.60 -11.04
CA LEU A 215 34.10 -9.99 -9.93
C LEU A 215 32.99 -10.93 -10.39
N LEU A 216 32.29 -10.58 -11.47
CA LEU A 216 31.18 -11.39 -11.99
C LEU A 216 31.64 -12.74 -12.55
N GLU A 217 32.89 -12.86 -13.00
CA GLU A 217 33.46 -14.15 -13.45
C GLU A 217 33.92 -15.05 -12.31
N THR A 218 34.42 -14.46 -11.21
CA THR A 218 35.13 -15.21 -10.16
C THR A 218 34.24 -15.60 -8.99
N PHE A 219 33.24 -14.79 -8.67
CA PHE A 219 32.36 -15.04 -7.54
C PHE A 219 31.31 -16.11 -7.90
N SER A 220 30.85 -16.84 -6.90
CA SER A 220 29.84 -17.86 -7.09
C SER A 220 28.55 -17.24 -7.64
N SER A 221 28.00 -17.82 -8.71
CA SER A 221 26.71 -17.40 -9.27
C SER A 221 25.57 -17.38 -8.22
N ASN A 222 25.66 -18.27 -7.23
CA ASN A 222 24.70 -18.38 -6.12
C ASN A 222 24.82 -17.26 -5.06
N SER A 223 25.72 -16.30 -5.26
CA SER A 223 25.86 -15.11 -4.40
C SER A 223 25.23 -13.85 -5.01
N PHE A 224 24.79 -13.91 -6.27
CA PHE A 224 24.18 -12.76 -6.95
C PHE A 224 22.66 -12.82 -6.90
N TYR A 225 22.05 -11.68 -6.61
CA TYR A 225 20.62 -11.49 -6.54
C TYR A 225 20.19 -10.38 -7.49
N ILE A 226 18.94 -10.42 -7.91
CA ILE A 226 18.36 -9.49 -8.86
C ILE A 226 17.00 -9.01 -8.37
N GLN A 227 16.81 -7.69 -8.48
CA GLN A 227 15.49 -7.06 -8.48
C GLN A 227 15.15 -6.74 -9.93
N ASP A 228 14.30 -7.57 -10.54
CA ASP A 228 13.94 -7.48 -11.96
C ASP A 228 12.56 -6.82 -12.14
N CYS A 229 12.51 -5.66 -12.79
CA CYS A 229 11.28 -4.98 -13.22
C CYS A 229 11.21 -4.79 -14.75
N SER A 230 11.99 -5.56 -15.52
CA SER A 230 12.06 -5.46 -17.00
C SER A 230 10.71 -5.74 -17.69
N PHE A 231 9.83 -6.51 -17.05
CA PHE A 231 8.51 -6.90 -17.57
C PHE A 231 7.47 -5.75 -17.60
N PHE A 232 7.79 -4.58 -17.04
CA PHE A 232 6.80 -3.50 -16.85
C PHE A 232 6.11 -3.06 -18.14
N ARG A 233 6.84 -2.97 -19.25
CA ARG A 233 6.27 -2.57 -20.55
C ARG A 233 5.26 -3.60 -21.05
N GLU A 234 5.60 -4.87 -20.96
CA GLU A 234 4.71 -5.97 -21.34
C GLU A 234 3.41 -5.91 -20.52
N TRP A 235 3.53 -5.81 -19.19
CA TRP A 235 2.37 -5.81 -18.31
C TRP A 235 1.52 -4.55 -18.47
N ALA A 236 2.14 -3.40 -18.72
CA ALA A 236 1.45 -2.15 -18.99
C ALA A 236 0.86 -2.07 -20.41
N GLY A 237 1.12 -3.04 -21.29
CA GLY A 237 0.71 -3.00 -22.70
C GLY A 237 1.40 -1.88 -23.49
N ALA A 238 2.60 -1.49 -23.10
CA ALA A 238 3.42 -0.48 -23.76
C ALA A 238 4.37 -1.13 -24.78
N SER A 239 4.73 -0.39 -25.85
CA SER A 239 5.73 -0.87 -26.81
C SER A 239 7.09 -1.08 -26.12
N PRO A 240 7.87 -2.12 -26.47
CA PRO A 240 9.12 -2.50 -25.78
C PRO A 240 10.19 -1.41 -25.69
N ASP A 241 10.19 -0.43 -26.59
CA ASP A 241 11.15 0.68 -26.68
C ASP A 241 10.58 2.03 -26.20
N SER A 242 9.28 2.08 -25.91
CA SER A 242 8.58 3.32 -25.57
C SER A 242 9.06 3.90 -24.22
N VAL A 243 8.94 5.22 -24.07
CA VAL A 243 9.17 5.89 -22.79
C VAL A 243 7.91 5.74 -21.93
N LEU A 244 8.07 5.13 -20.74
CA LEU A 244 7.02 5.06 -19.73
C LEU A 244 6.84 6.46 -19.11
N LYS A 245 5.70 7.09 -19.36
CA LYS A 245 5.38 8.42 -18.82
C LYS A 245 3.89 8.56 -18.53
N SER A 246 3.57 9.38 -17.54
CA SER A 246 2.19 9.78 -17.22
C SER A 246 1.54 10.58 -18.35
N ASP A 247 0.21 10.61 -18.40
CA ASP A 247 -0.57 11.31 -19.44
C ASP A 247 -0.24 12.81 -19.58
N ASN A 248 0.12 13.48 -18.48
CA ASN A 248 0.52 14.88 -18.50
C ASN A 248 2.00 15.11 -18.86
N GLY A 249 2.77 14.04 -19.09
CA GLY A 249 4.19 14.07 -19.43
C GLY A 249 5.13 14.55 -18.31
N LYS A 250 4.66 14.66 -17.05
CA LYS A 250 5.46 15.20 -15.92
C LYS A 250 6.06 14.15 -15.00
N ARG A 251 5.66 12.88 -15.14
CA ARG A 251 6.20 11.74 -14.38
C ARG A 251 6.68 10.68 -15.35
N PHE A 252 7.77 10.01 -14.98
CA PHE A 252 8.43 8.99 -15.78
C PHE A 252 8.54 7.71 -14.98
N GLY A 253 8.23 6.59 -15.62
CA GLY A 253 8.43 5.26 -15.06
C GLY A 253 9.78 4.70 -15.48
N CYS A 254 10.26 3.73 -14.72
CA CYS A 254 11.44 2.95 -15.05
C CYS A 254 11.08 1.46 -15.01
N ALA A 255 11.60 0.68 -15.97
CA ALA A 255 11.63 -0.78 -15.90
C ALA A 255 13.04 -1.24 -15.47
N SER A 256 13.48 -0.82 -14.27
CA SER A 256 14.86 -1.03 -13.83
C SER A 256 15.18 -2.50 -13.54
N VAL A 257 16.45 -2.85 -13.68
CA VAL A 257 16.97 -4.17 -13.29
C VAL A 257 18.19 -3.93 -12.42
N THR A 258 18.15 -4.38 -11.17
CA THR A 258 19.21 -4.13 -10.18
C THR A 258 19.91 -5.42 -9.82
N LEU A 259 21.23 -5.48 -10.05
CA LEU A 259 22.09 -6.58 -9.65
C LEU A 259 22.71 -6.29 -8.28
N LEU A 260 22.62 -7.25 -7.37
CA LEU A 260 23.19 -7.17 -6.03
C LEU A 260 24.04 -8.41 -5.75
N HIS A 261 25.03 -8.26 -4.85
CA HIS A 261 25.84 -9.35 -4.35
C HIS A 261 25.61 -9.52 -2.85
N LEU A 262 25.28 -10.74 -2.43
CA LEU A 262 25.11 -11.11 -1.03
C LEU A 262 26.42 -11.67 -0.48
N ASN A 263 27.07 -10.89 0.36
CA ASN A 263 28.34 -11.27 0.98
C ASN A 263 28.15 -12.38 2.03
N ALA A 264 29.22 -13.13 2.29
CA ALA A 264 29.23 -14.19 3.32
C ALA A 264 28.86 -13.67 4.72
N ASP A 265 29.18 -12.41 5.02
CA ASP A 265 28.89 -11.73 6.29
C ASP A 265 27.42 -11.24 6.39
N GLY A 266 26.63 -11.37 5.32
CA GLY A 266 25.21 -11.01 5.25
C GLY A 266 24.89 -9.62 4.69
N ASP A 267 25.92 -8.86 4.29
CA ASP A 267 25.74 -7.56 3.63
C ASP A 267 25.29 -7.76 2.18
N LEU A 268 24.13 -7.19 1.83
CA LEU A 268 23.66 -7.11 0.46
C LEU A 268 24.19 -5.82 -0.17
N HIS A 269 24.98 -5.93 -1.24
CA HIS A 269 25.65 -4.80 -1.87
C HIS A 269 25.17 -4.60 -3.32
N PRO A 270 24.74 -3.40 -3.73
CA PRO A 270 24.28 -3.14 -5.08
C PRO A 270 25.47 -2.95 -6.03
N LEU A 271 25.51 -3.72 -7.12
CA LEU A 271 26.63 -3.73 -8.08
C LEU A 271 26.32 -2.98 -9.37
N ALA A 272 25.11 -3.12 -9.89
CA ALA A 272 24.74 -2.52 -11.17
C ALA A 272 23.24 -2.25 -11.24
N ILE A 273 22.87 -1.22 -11.99
CA ILE A 273 21.48 -0.87 -12.26
C ILE A 273 21.33 -0.56 -13.75
N VAL A 274 20.47 -1.32 -14.42
CA VAL A 274 19.86 -0.91 -15.68
C VAL A 274 18.78 0.11 -15.33
N LEU A 275 18.91 1.34 -15.82
CA LEU A 275 18.00 2.44 -15.45
C LEU A 275 16.57 2.15 -15.92
N ASP A 276 16.42 1.76 -17.18
CA ASP A 276 15.14 1.47 -17.80
C ASP A 276 15.36 0.45 -18.91
N TYR A 277 15.03 -0.81 -18.64
CA TYR A 277 15.28 -1.92 -19.56
C TYR A 277 14.37 -1.84 -20.79
N LYS A 278 14.96 -1.72 -21.97
CA LYS A 278 14.29 -1.63 -23.27
C LYS A 278 14.85 -2.67 -24.23
N ILE A 279 14.08 -3.71 -24.53
CA ILE A 279 14.42 -4.81 -25.46
C ILE A 279 15.62 -5.66 -24.98
N SER A 280 16.79 -5.05 -24.78
CA SER A 280 18.02 -5.66 -24.29
C SER A 280 18.84 -4.68 -23.43
N MET A 281 19.89 -5.18 -22.78
CA MET A 281 20.82 -4.32 -22.04
C MET A 281 21.61 -3.38 -22.95
N GLU A 282 21.93 -3.79 -24.19
CA GLU A 282 22.60 -2.95 -25.19
C GLU A 282 21.76 -1.74 -25.61
N ASN A 283 20.44 -1.91 -25.63
CA ASN A 283 19.47 -0.84 -25.92
C ASN A 283 19.13 0.00 -24.68
N SER A 284 19.74 -0.30 -23.54
CA SER A 284 19.45 0.31 -22.24
C SER A 284 20.68 0.98 -21.65
N VAL A 285 20.49 1.84 -20.66
CA VAL A 285 21.60 2.43 -19.90
C VAL A 285 21.86 1.59 -18.66
N THR A 286 23.06 1.03 -18.57
CA THR A 286 23.54 0.29 -17.39
C THR A 286 24.61 1.08 -16.67
N ILE A 287 24.40 1.39 -15.40
CA ILE A 287 25.40 2.04 -14.53
C ILE A 287 25.93 1.01 -13.54
N PHE A 288 27.26 0.91 -13.44
CA PHE A 288 27.95 0.09 -12.44
C PHE A 288 28.35 0.94 -11.24
N ASN A 289 28.22 0.35 -10.05
CA ASN A 289 28.70 0.97 -8.82
C ASN A 289 30.23 1.09 -8.85
N LYS A 290 30.75 2.23 -8.40
CA LYS A 290 32.20 2.44 -8.21
C LYS A 290 32.75 1.63 -7.03
N ARG A 291 31.89 1.20 -6.10
CA ARG A 291 32.22 0.28 -5.01
C ARG A 291 31.76 -1.12 -5.38
N ILE A 292 32.66 -2.08 -5.30
CA ILE A 292 32.37 -3.49 -5.53
C ILE A 292 32.23 -4.29 -4.23
N ASN A 293 32.64 -3.71 -3.10
CA ASN A 293 32.53 -4.30 -1.77
C ASN A 293 31.85 -3.34 -0.79
N PRO A 294 30.99 -3.83 0.13
CA PRO A 294 30.38 -2.99 1.18
C PRO A 294 31.39 -2.34 2.15
N LYS A 295 32.65 -2.79 2.14
CA LYS A 295 33.76 -2.26 2.95
C LYS A 295 34.57 -1.19 2.21
N ASP A 296 34.29 -0.92 0.93
CA ASP A 296 34.96 0.15 0.18
C ASP A 296 34.67 1.53 0.81
N PRO A 297 35.58 2.52 0.65
CA PRO A 297 35.44 3.84 1.25
C PRO A 297 34.10 4.52 0.91
N LYS A 298 33.41 5.05 1.93
CA LYS A 298 32.01 5.52 1.84
C LYS A 298 31.86 7.03 1.77
N GLU A 299 32.93 7.79 1.97
CA GLU A 299 32.92 9.23 2.18
C GLU A 299 32.24 9.97 1.03
N ASN A 300 32.39 9.46 -0.20
CA ASN A 300 31.90 10.12 -1.41
C ASN A 300 30.53 9.64 -1.90
N GLU A 301 29.78 8.80 -1.15
CA GLU A 301 28.45 8.31 -1.61
C GLU A 301 27.47 9.45 -1.84
N HIS A 302 27.57 10.49 -1.02
CA HIS A 302 26.69 11.64 -1.08
C HIS A 302 26.89 12.48 -2.34
N GLU A 303 28.09 12.45 -2.93
CA GLU A 303 28.45 13.21 -4.14
C GLU A 303 28.36 12.37 -5.43
N ASP A 304 28.13 11.06 -5.32
CA ASP A 304 28.02 10.17 -6.49
C ASP A 304 26.62 10.29 -7.15
N TRP A 305 26.32 11.47 -7.66
CA TRP A 305 25.02 11.81 -8.25
C TRP A 305 24.56 10.86 -9.36
N PRO A 306 25.42 10.38 -10.29
CA PRO A 306 25.01 9.38 -11.28
C PRO A 306 24.52 8.08 -10.63
N TRP A 307 25.21 7.59 -9.61
CA TRP A 307 24.82 6.37 -8.90
C TRP A 307 23.59 6.57 -8.02
N ARG A 308 23.47 7.72 -7.36
CA ARG A 308 22.25 8.09 -6.61
C ARG A 308 21.03 8.19 -7.52
N TYR A 309 21.19 8.72 -8.74
CA TYR A 309 20.14 8.73 -9.76
C TYR A 309 19.77 7.30 -10.21
N ALA A 310 20.75 6.43 -10.40
CA ALA A 310 20.51 5.02 -10.72
C ALA A 310 19.68 4.32 -9.64
N LYS A 311 20.05 4.51 -8.37
CA LYS A 311 19.27 4.01 -7.22
C LYS A 311 17.86 4.58 -7.19
N MET A 312 17.67 5.85 -7.54
CA MET A 312 16.34 6.45 -7.65
C MET A 312 15.49 5.79 -8.74
N CYS A 313 16.03 5.48 -9.93
CA CYS A 313 15.32 4.72 -10.96
C CYS A 313 14.86 3.35 -10.44
N SER A 314 15.77 2.65 -9.77
CA SER A 314 15.49 1.36 -9.13
C SER A 314 14.36 1.46 -8.09
N LEU A 315 14.39 2.48 -7.22
CA LEU A 315 13.32 2.73 -6.23
C LEU A 315 11.98 3.16 -6.87
N ILE A 316 11.99 3.84 -8.01
CA ILE A 316 10.76 4.14 -8.77
C ILE A 316 10.14 2.83 -9.25
N SER A 317 10.94 1.92 -9.81
CA SER A 317 10.45 0.60 -10.21
C SER A 317 9.95 -0.21 -9.01
N ASP A 318 10.68 -0.15 -7.88
CA ASP A 318 10.29 -0.85 -6.66
C ASP A 318 8.97 -0.33 -6.09
N TRP A 319 8.75 0.99 -6.09
CA TRP A 319 7.46 1.58 -5.70
C TRP A 319 6.32 1.07 -6.59
N THR A 320 6.49 1.05 -7.91
CA THR A 320 5.45 0.57 -8.83
C THR A 320 5.16 -0.92 -8.59
N ARG A 321 6.21 -1.74 -8.41
CA ARG A 321 6.05 -3.18 -8.15
C ARG A 321 5.40 -3.42 -6.78
N HIS A 322 5.85 -2.72 -5.75
CA HIS A 322 5.30 -2.79 -4.40
C HIS A 322 3.81 -2.45 -4.42
N GLU A 323 3.45 -1.23 -4.82
CA GLU A 323 2.08 -0.75 -4.66
C GLU A 323 1.11 -1.47 -5.58
N LEU A 324 1.49 -1.75 -6.83
CA LEU A 324 0.54 -2.28 -7.82
C LEU A 324 0.52 -3.80 -7.91
N THR A 325 1.63 -4.47 -7.59
CA THR A 325 1.69 -5.94 -7.61
C THR A 325 1.56 -6.49 -6.19
N LEU A 326 2.58 -6.33 -5.35
CA LEU A 326 2.62 -7.04 -4.08
C LEU A 326 1.52 -6.60 -3.11
N HIS A 327 1.25 -5.30 -3.05
CA HIS A 327 0.29 -4.74 -2.13
C HIS A 327 -1.13 -4.82 -2.70
N LEU A 328 -1.44 -4.01 -3.72
CA LEU A 328 -2.82 -3.90 -4.20
C LEU A 328 -3.31 -5.17 -4.90
N ASN A 329 -2.48 -5.82 -5.70
CA ASN A 329 -2.92 -7.00 -6.43
C ASN A 329 -2.89 -8.26 -5.55
N ASP A 330 -1.72 -8.61 -5.02
CA ASP A 330 -1.48 -9.89 -4.36
C ASP A 330 -2.14 -9.96 -2.97
N CYS A 331 -2.24 -8.84 -2.24
CA CYS A 331 -2.91 -8.81 -0.92
C CYS A 331 -4.38 -8.37 -0.96
N HIS A 332 -4.79 -7.49 -1.89
CA HIS A 332 -6.17 -6.98 -1.89
C HIS A 332 -7.05 -7.63 -2.97
N PHE A 333 -6.66 -7.59 -4.25
CA PHE A 333 -7.53 -8.07 -5.33
C PHE A 333 -7.65 -9.60 -5.36
N VAL A 334 -6.53 -10.30 -5.19
CA VAL A 334 -6.52 -11.77 -5.09
C VAL A 334 -7.32 -12.22 -3.86
N GLU A 335 -7.18 -11.53 -2.73
CA GLU A 335 -7.90 -11.86 -1.50
C GLU A 335 -9.40 -11.56 -1.61
N GLU A 336 -9.81 -10.46 -2.24
CA GLU A 336 -11.23 -10.17 -2.47
C GLU A 336 -11.90 -11.21 -3.36
N ALA A 337 -11.21 -11.68 -4.41
CA ALA A 337 -11.73 -12.77 -5.21
C ALA A 337 -11.87 -14.05 -4.37
N SER A 338 -10.87 -14.40 -3.56
CA SER A 338 -10.95 -15.55 -2.66
C SER A 338 -12.13 -15.42 -1.67
N ALA A 339 -12.32 -14.25 -1.08
CA ALA A 339 -13.40 -13.97 -0.16
C ALA A 339 -14.78 -14.09 -0.85
N VAL A 340 -14.99 -13.43 -2.00
CA VAL A 340 -16.24 -13.51 -2.77
C VAL A 340 -16.53 -14.95 -3.20
N ALA A 341 -15.51 -15.72 -3.60
CA ALA A 341 -15.66 -17.13 -3.92
C ALA A 341 -16.14 -17.94 -2.71
N ALA A 342 -15.53 -17.74 -1.53
CA ALA A 342 -15.91 -18.43 -0.31
C ALA A 342 -17.34 -18.06 0.15
N TYR A 343 -17.70 -16.78 0.16
CA TYR A 343 -19.07 -16.32 0.46
C TYR A 343 -20.12 -16.93 -0.47
N ARG A 344 -19.75 -17.31 -1.70
CA ARG A 344 -20.66 -17.92 -2.66
C ARG A 344 -20.68 -19.44 -2.66
N SER A 345 -19.69 -20.08 -2.04
CA SER A 345 -19.44 -21.52 -2.16
C SER A 345 -19.66 -22.28 -0.86
N PHE A 346 -19.53 -21.61 0.29
CA PHE A 346 -19.69 -22.24 1.60
C PHE A 346 -20.88 -21.68 2.37
N PRO A 347 -21.72 -22.54 2.98
CA PRO A 347 -22.60 -22.16 4.08
C PRO A 347 -21.82 -21.51 5.22
N SER A 348 -22.47 -20.63 5.99
CA SER A 348 -21.81 -19.85 7.05
C SER A 348 -21.27 -20.69 8.22
N ASP A 349 -21.78 -21.90 8.39
CA ASP A 349 -21.37 -22.87 9.41
C ASP A 349 -20.30 -23.86 8.89
N HIS A 350 -19.90 -23.77 7.62
CA HIS A 350 -18.85 -24.61 7.07
C HIS A 350 -17.48 -24.23 7.67
N ILE A 351 -16.68 -25.21 8.10
CA ILE A 351 -15.41 -24.97 8.82
C ILE A 351 -14.44 -24.06 8.06
N VAL A 352 -14.29 -24.25 6.75
CA VAL A 352 -13.43 -23.40 5.90
C VAL A 352 -13.92 -21.95 5.91
N TYR A 353 -15.24 -21.73 5.91
CA TYR A 353 -15.80 -20.38 6.00
C TYR A 353 -15.49 -19.75 7.35
N MET A 354 -15.76 -20.46 8.45
CA MET A 354 -15.58 -19.93 9.80
C MET A 354 -14.13 -19.57 10.12
N ILE A 355 -13.16 -20.34 9.61
CA ILE A 355 -11.74 -20.04 9.82
C ILE A 355 -11.32 -18.82 8.99
N LEU A 356 -11.83 -18.65 7.77
CA LEU A 356 -11.41 -17.58 6.87
C LEU A 356 -12.13 -16.23 7.11
N GLU A 357 -13.43 -16.24 7.41
CA GLU A 357 -14.26 -15.03 7.51
C GLU A 357 -13.69 -13.94 8.44
N PRO A 358 -13.14 -14.25 9.63
CA PRO A 358 -12.58 -13.23 10.51
C PRO A 358 -11.40 -12.46 9.90
N HIS A 359 -10.68 -13.06 8.95
CA HIS A 359 -9.52 -12.46 8.29
C HIS A 359 -9.89 -11.50 7.15
N TRP A 360 -11.17 -11.47 6.75
CA TRP A 360 -11.69 -10.59 5.70
C TRP A 360 -12.44 -9.37 6.22
N PHE A 361 -12.41 -9.14 7.53
CA PHE A 361 -13.15 -8.05 8.14
C PHE A 361 -12.76 -6.69 7.53
N LYS A 362 -13.74 -6.02 6.91
CA LYS A 362 -13.63 -4.74 6.18
C LYS A 362 -12.82 -4.77 4.88
N THR A 363 -12.32 -5.92 4.44
CA THR A 363 -11.53 -6.01 3.20
C THR A 363 -12.35 -5.59 1.99
N LEU A 364 -13.62 -5.97 1.89
CA LEU A 364 -14.43 -5.69 0.70
C LEU A 364 -14.79 -4.20 0.59
N SER A 365 -15.14 -3.57 1.71
CA SER A 365 -15.45 -2.14 1.75
C SER A 365 -14.22 -1.27 1.49
N LEU A 366 -13.06 -1.63 2.05
CA LEU A 366 -11.80 -0.94 1.77
C LEU A 366 -11.39 -1.06 0.30
N ASN A 367 -11.50 -2.25 -0.30
CA ASN A 367 -11.16 -2.44 -1.70
C ASN A 367 -12.09 -1.65 -2.64
N ALA A 368 -13.38 -1.58 -2.32
CA ALA A 368 -14.32 -0.74 -3.06
C ALA A 368 -13.94 0.75 -2.98
N ALA A 369 -13.54 1.24 -1.79
CA ALA A 369 -13.06 2.60 -1.61
C ALA A 369 -11.76 2.87 -2.41
N ALA A 370 -10.81 1.92 -2.38
CA ALA A 370 -9.54 2.03 -3.12
C ALA A 370 -9.76 2.11 -4.63
N ARG A 371 -10.64 1.28 -5.20
CA ARG A 371 -11.00 1.34 -6.63
C ARG A 371 -11.65 2.67 -7.03
N ALA A 372 -12.47 3.24 -6.15
CA ALA A 372 -13.18 4.49 -6.43
C ALA A 372 -12.31 5.74 -6.24
N THR A 373 -11.29 5.68 -5.37
CA THR A 373 -10.55 6.87 -4.93
C THR A 373 -9.04 6.71 -5.04
N LEU A 374 -8.44 5.76 -4.32
CA LEU A 374 -6.98 5.60 -4.24
C LEU A 374 -6.34 5.47 -5.63
N VAL A 375 -6.82 4.53 -6.45
CA VAL A 375 -6.25 4.28 -7.78
C VAL A 375 -6.40 5.50 -8.71
N PRO A 376 -7.62 6.02 -8.98
CA PRO A 376 -7.78 7.14 -9.91
C PRO A 376 -7.24 8.48 -9.42
N GLN A 377 -7.27 8.75 -8.10
CA GLN A 377 -6.94 10.06 -7.55
C GLN A 377 -5.51 10.18 -7.00
N VAL A 378 -4.88 9.05 -6.64
CA VAL A 378 -3.51 9.05 -6.09
C VAL A 378 -2.59 8.30 -7.03
N VAL A 379 -2.80 7.00 -7.23
CA VAL A 379 -1.90 6.13 -8.00
C VAL A 379 -1.70 6.69 -9.42
N ASN A 380 -2.78 6.92 -10.16
CA ASN A 380 -2.71 7.46 -11.53
C ASN A 380 -2.08 8.86 -11.62
N LYS A 381 -1.97 9.59 -10.50
CA LYS A 381 -1.40 10.94 -10.47
C LYS A 381 0.08 10.97 -10.14
N ILE A 382 0.59 9.95 -9.46
CA ILE A 382 1.99 9.86 -9.04
C ILE A 382 2.78 8.80 -9.82
N ASN A 383 2.10 7.83 -10.43
CA ASN A 383 2.73 6.81 -11.24
C ASN A 383 3.35 7.39 -12.52
N GLY A 384 4.43 6.75 -12.99
CA GLY A 384 5.11 7.04 -14.25
C GLY A 384 4.45 6.40 -15.47
N PHE A 385 3.25 5.83 -15.34
CA PHE A 385 2.46 5.23 -16.42
C PHE A 385 1.30 6.14 -16.82
N SER A 386 0.80 6.01 -18.05
CA SER A 386 -0.53 6.55 -18.37
C SER A 386 -1.61 5.88 -17.52
N GLU A 387 -2.78 6.51 -17.43
CA GLU A 387 -3.93 5.91 -16.76
C GLU A 387 -4.26 4.53 -17.36
N GLN A 388 -4.32 4.46 -18.70
CA GLN A 388 -4.57 3.20 -19.41
C GLN A 388 -3.52 2.13 -19.08
N GLN A 389 -2.24 2.50 -19.10
CA GLN A 389 -1.14 1.59 -18.77
C GLN A 389 -1.21 1.09 -17.33
N THR A 390 -1.63 1.95 -16.38
CA THR A 390 -1.79 1.55 -14.97
C THR A 390 -2.85 0.47 -14.81
N TYR A 391 -4.03 0.63 -15.43
CA TYR A 391 -5.08 -0.39 -15.37
C TYR A 391 -4.69 -1.68 -16.10
N GLN A 392 -4.02 -1.57 -17.24
CA GLN A 392 -3.50 -2.74 -17.96
C GLN A 392 -2.47 -3.49 -17.12
N TYR A 393 -1.58 -2.78 -16.42
CA TYR A 393 -0.62 -3.36 -15.50
C TYR A 393 -1.30 -4.12 -14.36
N LEU A 394 -2.34 -3.54 -13.73
CA LEU A 394 -3.09 -4.21 -12.66
C LEU A 394 -3.75 -5.51 -13.14
N LEU A 395 -4.33 -5.51 -14.34
CA LEU A 395 -4.92 -6.72 -14.94
C LEU A 395 -3.86 -7.78 -15.27
N SER A 396 -2.72 -7.37 -15.83
CA SER A 396 -1.60 -8.26 -16.12
C SER A 396 -1.00 -8.84 -14.85
N SER A 397 -0.83 -8.03 -13.81
CA SER A 397 -0.35 -8.46 -12.49
C SER A 397 -1.27 -9.52 -11.89
N TYR A 398 -2.59 -9.28 -11.87
CA TYR A 398 -3.58 -10.27 -11.43
C TYR A 398 -3.51 -11.58 -12.22
N LYS A 399 -3.40 -11.48 -13.55
CA LYS A 399 -3.33 -12.65 -14.44
C LYS A 399 -2.07 -13.49 -14.21
N ASN A 400 -0.97 -12.86 -13.84
CA ASN A 400 0.32 -13.51 -13.61
C ASN A 400 0.54 -13.93 -12.15
N PHE A 401 -0.42 -13.68 -11.26
CA PHE A 401 -0.34 -14.14 -9.87
C PHE A 401 -0.31 -15.68 -9.81
N ASN A 402 0.72 -16.21 -9.16
CA ASN A 402 0.89 -17.65 -8.94
C ASN A 402 0.62 -17.99 -7.48
N TRP A 403 -0.56 -18.54 -7.20
CA TRP A 403 -1.02 -18.84 -5.84
C TRP A 403 -0.07 -19.77 -5.08
N THR A 404 0.26 -20.93 -5.65
CA THR A 404 1.14 -21.92 -4.98
C THR A 404 2.60 -21.51 -5.01
N GLY A 405 3.03 -20.79 -6.06
CA GLY A 405 4.35 -20.17 -6.13
C GLY A 405 4.56 -19.10 -5.05
N SER A 406 3.47 -18.48 -4.58
CA SER A 406 3.48 -17.45 -3.55
C SER A 406 3.40 -18.00 -2.12
N TYR A 407 3.24 -19.32 -1.93
CA TYR A 407 3.38 -19.93 -0.62
C TYR A 407 4.77 -19.61 -0.07
N VAL A 408 4.86 -19.17 1.20
CA VAL A 408 6.12 -18.67 1.78
C VAL A 408 7.30 -19.65 1.56
N PRO A 409 7.17 -20.95 1.86
CA PRO A 409 8.23 -21.94 1.59
C PRO A 409 8.65 -21.99 0.12
N THR A 410 7.67 -22.10 -0.77
CA THR A 410 7.88 -22.18 -2.22
C THR A 410 8.59 -20.93 -2.74
N SER A 411 8.05 -19.74 -2.42
CA SER A 411 8.59 -18.45 -2.83
C SER A 411 10.03 -18.26 -2.35
N LEU A 412 10.33 -18.53 -1.08
CA LEU A 412 11.68 -18.40 -0.55
C LEU A 412 12.67 -19.32 -1.28
N ILE A 413 12.32 -20.59 -1.45
CA ILE A 413 13.18 -21.58 -2.13
C ILE A 413 13.41 -21.18 -3.58
N THR A 414 12.34 -20.88 -4.33
CA THR A 414 12.42 -20.50 -5.75
C THR A 414 13.21 -19.22 -5.97
N ARG A 415 13.15 -18.27 -5.03
CA ARG A 415 13.94 -17.04 -5.07
C ARG A 415 15.40 -17.22 -4.61
N GLY A 416 15.81 -18.43 -4.25
CA GLY A 416 17.19 -18.74 -3.87
C GLY A 416 17.51 -18.55 -2.38
N PHE A 417 16.49 -18.61 -1.52
CA PHE A 417 16.64 -18.53 -0.07
C PHE A 417 16.27 -19.88 0.57
N PRO A 418 17.22 -20.81 0.77
CA PRO A 418 16.94 -22.11 1.37
C PRO A 418 16.45 -21.96 2.81
N LEU A 419 15.34 -22.65 3.14
CA LEU A 419 14.75 -22.59 4.49
C LEU A 419 15.73 -23.05 5.58
N THR A 420 16.56 -24.04 5.26
CA THR A 420 17.60 -24.56 6.16
C THR A 420 18.68 -23.55 6.47
N SER A 421 18.90 -22.56 5.61
CA SER A 421 19.93 -21.53 5.78
C SER A 421 19.42 -20.26 6.46
N LEU A 422 18.15 -19.88 6.26
CA LEU A 422 17.61 -18.59 6.73
C LEU A 422 17.81 -18.37 8.24
N ASN A 423 17.65 -19.42 9.04
CA ASN A 423 17.80 -19.35 10.50
C ASN A 423 18.95 -20.20 11.06
N ASP A 424 19.87 -20.68 10.21
CA ASP A 424 21.07 -21.39 10.68
C ASP A 424 22.09 -20.39 11.23
N LYS A 425 22.44 -20.51 12.52
CA LYS A 425 23.43 -19.64 13.17
C LYS A 425 24.84 -19.75 12.56
N ARG A 426 25.12 -20.83 11.83
CA ARG A 426 26.41 -21.05 11.14
C ARG A 426 26.44 -20.37 9.77
N ASP A 427 25.30 -20.12 9.17
CA ASP A 427 25.17 -19.45 7.87
C ASP A 427 24.77 -17.99 8.06
N ARG A 428 25.76 -17.11 8.08
CA ARG A 428 25.56 -15.68 8.33
C ARG A 428 24.96 -14.94 7.13
N ARG A 429 24.87 -15.55 5.94
CA ARG A 429 24.46 -14.82 4.72
C ARG A 429 23.08 -14.17 4.83
N PHE A 430 22.16 -14.75 5.59
CA PHE A 430 20.77 -14.30 5.62
C PHE A 430 20.36 -13.59 6.91
N HIS A 431 21.29 -13.30 7.82
CA HIS A 431 20.93 -12.73 9.14
C HIS A 431 20.22 -11.37 9.03
N ASN A 432 20.55 -10.59 7.99
CA ASN A 432 19.94 -9.30 7.63
C ASN A 432 18.60 -9.43 6.87
N TYR A 433 18.16 -10.64 6.49
CA TYR A 433 16.90 -10.85 5.75
C TYR A 433 15.73 -11.18 6.67
N ALA A 434 15.32 -10.20 7.50
CA ALA A 434 14.33 -10.44 8.55
C ALA A 434 12.97 -10.94 8.04
N TYR A 435 12.49 -10.47 6.87
CA TYR A 435 11.25 -10.99 6.26
C TYR A 435 11.34 -12.50 6.02
N GLY A 436 12.36 -12.95 5.28
CA GLY A 436 12.52 -14.38 4.96
C GLY A 436 12.67 -15.23 6.22
N ARG A 437 13.44 -14.75 7.20
CA ARG A 437 13.65 -15.43 8.48
C ARG A 437 12.36 -15.58 9.27
N ASN A 438 11.60 -14.50 9.45
CA ASN A 438 10.36 -14.50 10.21
C ASN A 438 9.26 -15.31 9.50
N MET A 439 9.11 -15.13 8.19
CA MET A 439 8.07 -15.83 7.42
C MET A 439 8.33 -17.33 7.35
N SER A 440 9.60 -17.75 7.24
CA SER A 440 9.96 -19.18 7.26
C SER A 440 9.58 -19.90 8.57
N MET A 441 9.47 -19.15 9.68
CA MET A 441 9.01 -19.66 10.98
C MET A 441 7.50 -19.52 11.16
N LEU A 442 6.91 -18.41 10.73
CA LEU A 442 5.48 -18.14 10.91
C LEU A 442 4.61 -19.06 10.05
N TRP A 443 5.01 -19.31 8.80
CA TRP A 443 4.23 -20.12 7.88
C TRP A 443 3.91 -21.53 8.42
N PRO A 444 4.88 -22.36 8.87
CA PRO A 444 4.57 -23.67 9.41
C PRO A 444 3.66 -23.64 10.65
N ILE A 445 3.75 -22.58 11.48
CA ILE A 445 2.85 -22.40 12.63
C ILE A 445 1.40 -22.18 12.17
N LEU A 446 1.21 -21.29 11.19
CA LEU A 446 -0.12 -21.05 10.61
C LEU A 446 -0.65 -22.31 9.90
N PHE A 447 0.22 -23.01 9.18
CA PHE A 447 -0.13 -24.25 8.49
C PHE A 447 -0.59 -25.34 9.48
N GLU A 448 0.12 -25.51 10.60
CA GLU A 448 -0.25 -26.44 11.67
C GLU A 448 -1.60 -26.07 12.28
N PHE A 449 -1.79 -24.80 12.66
CA PHE A 449 -3.06 -24.30 13.18
C PHE A 449 -4.23 -24.60 12.24
N VAL A 450 -4.12 -24.25 10.96
CA VAL A 450 -5.17 -24.48 9.97
C VAL A 450 -5.41 -25.97 9.77
N SER A 451 -4.35 -26.78 9.69
CA SER A 451 -4.45 -28.23 9.53
C SER A 451 -5.16 -28.89 10.71
N SER A 452 -4.82 -28.51 11.95
CA SER A 452 -5.48 -29.00 13.15
C SER A 452 -6.96 -28.62 13.19
N MET A 453 -7.29 -27.37 12.85
CA MET A 453 -8.68 -26.92 12.79
C MET A 453 -9.50 -27.70 11.75
N LEU A 454 -8.98 -27.91 10.55
CA LEU A 454 -9.66 -28.68 9.51
C LEU A 454 -9.81 -30.16 9.89
N ALA A 455 -8.83 -30.74 10.58
CA ALA A 455 -8.91 -32.11 11.06
C ALA A 455 -10.08 -32.33 12.03
N THR A 456 -10.40 -31.36 12.91
CA THR A 456 -11.55 -31.49 13.83
C THR A 456 -12.89 -31.74 13.14
N TYR A 457 -13.02 -31.30 11.89
CA TYR A 457 -14.23 -31.46 11.09
C TYR A 457 -14.25 -32.76 10.28
N LEU A 458 -13.09 -33.32 9.93
CA LEU A 458 -12.98 -34.58 9.16
C LEU A 458 -13.15 -35.84 10.03
N TYR A 459 -13.03 -35.70 11.35
CA TYR A 459 -13.20 -36.79 12.33
C TYR A 459 -14.57 -36.78 13.04
N GLN A 460 -15.49 -35.91 12.61
CA GLN A 460 -16.92 -35.95 12.93
C GLN A 460 -17.69 -36.50 11.74
#